data_AF-A0A9D5ULV6-F1
#
_entry.id   AF-A0A9D5ULV6-F1
#
_cell.length_a   1.000
_cell.length_b   1.000
_cell.length_c   1.000
_cell.angle_alpha   90.00
_cell.angle_beta   90.00
_cell.angle_gamma   90.00
#
_symmetry.space_group_name_H-M   'P 1'
#
loop_
_entity.id
_entity.type
_entity.pdbx_description
1 polymer ?
#
loop_
_entity_poly.entity_id
_entity_poly.type
_entity_poly.pdbx_seq_one_letter_code
_entity_poly.pdbx_strand_id
1 'polypeptide(L)'
;ALGIACQTLPAIIGITYCSFFTRSGINLGMLGGIITVILSDPFFFSQFNLQLPAMEYLLNVKSVLWGLAVNFVITIALSFITNDVDSIRHKKEFHNFLSGYAGLPRDKRHLKLPSWIACILWLIFALSPTVFVSVYDFNLLGGGSVLSLILGWQILWGLLGISLLWYLAKNVELAYYPYKSERVALRDSLLKKE
;
A
#
# COMPACT_ATOMS: atom_id res chain seq x y z
N ALA A 1 3.73 -15.09 -4.29
CA ALA A 1 2.47 -14.35 -4.56
C ALA A 1 2.47 -12.94 -3.94
N LEU A 2 2.67 -12.78 -2.63
CA LEU A 2 2.65 -11.47 -1.94
C LEU A 2 3.64 -10.44 -2.54
N GLY A 3 4.85 -10.88 -2.91
CA GLY A 3 5.87 -10.01 -3.51
C GLY A 3 5.46 -9.36 -4.83
N ILE A 4 4.69 -10.08 -5.67
CA ILE A 4 4.19 -9.57 -6.95
C ILE A 4 3.02 -8.60 -6.72
N ALA A 5 2.13 -8.91 -5.78
CA ALA A 5 1.03 -8.03 -5.41
C ALA A 5 1.53 -6.68 -4.87
N CYS A 6 2.62 -6.69 -4.10
CA CYS A 6 3.27 -5.48 -3.57
C CYS A 6 3.75 -4.52 -4.68
N GLN A 7 4.08 -5.04 -5.88
CA GLN A 7 4.53 -4.21 -7.01
C GLN A 7 3.43 -3.32 -7.60
N THR A 8 2.18 -3.51 -7.21
CA THR A 8 1.05 -2.65 -7.63
C THR A 8 0.91 -1.38 -6.78
N LEU A 9 1.65 -1.26 -5.67
CA LEU A 9 1.56 -0.11 -4.76
C LEU A 9 1.82 1.25 -5.44
N PRO A 10 2.82 1.42 -6.33
CA PRO A 10 3.02 2.69 -7.03
C PRO A 10 1.82 3.06 -7.91
N ALA A 11 1.11 2.08 -8.47
CA ALA A 11 -0.10 2.30 -9.26
C ALA A 11 -1.25 2.82 -8.38
N ILE A 12 -1.45 2.22 -7.21
CA ILE A 12 -2.48 2.67 -6.25
C ILE A 12 -2.19 4.10 -5.78
N ILE A 13 -0.93 4.39 -5.45
CA ILE A 13 -0.51 5.74 -5.01
C ILE A 13 -0.71 6.77 -6.12
N GLY A 14 -0.42 6.42 -7.38
CA GLY A 14 -0.64 7.32 -8.50
C GLY A 14 -2.09 7.62 -8.83
N ILE A 15 -3.00 6.69 -8.52
CA ILE A 15 -4.43 6.93 -8.69
C ILE A 15 -5.01 7.75 -7.53
N THR A 16 -4.57 7.46 -6.30
CA THR A 16 -5.22 7.98 -5.08
C THR A 16 -4.61 9.25 -4.51
N TYR A 17 -3.29 9.45 -4.64
CA TYR A 17 -2.58 10.54 -3.96
C TYR A 17 -1.72 11.41 -4.87
N CYS A 18 -1.15 10.87 -5.97
CA CYS A 18 -0.18 11.60 -6.80
C CYS A 18 -0.54 11.57 -8.29
N SER A 19 -1.02 12.69 -8.85
CA SER A 19 -1.27 12.86 -10.30
C SER A 19 -0.02 12.79 -11.18
N PHE A 20 1.16 12.79 -10.57
CA PHE A 20 2.46 12.86 -11.21
C PHE A 20 2.85 11.57 -11.96
N PHE A 21 2.30 10.42 -11.58
CA PHE A 21 2.72 9.15 -12.18
C PHE A 21 2.10 8.94 -13.57
N THR A 22 2.94 8.61 -14.55
CA THR A 22 2.52 8.29 -15.92
C THR A 22 2.19 6.81 -16.06
N ARG A 23 1.31 6.46 -17.02
CA ARG A 23 0.95 5.05 -17.26
C ARG A 23 2.17 4.22 -17.67
N SER A 24 3.02 4.79 -18.52
CA SER A 24 4.27 4.16 -18.98
C SER A 24 5.27 3.95 -17.83
N GLY A 25 5.43 4.94 -16.95
CA GLY A 25 6.32 4.83 -15.79
C GLY A 25 5.86 3.78 -14.77
N ILE A 26 4.56 3.67 -14.53
CA ILE A 26 3.99 2.65 -13.64
C ILE A 26 4.19 1.25 -14.23
N ASN A 27 3.87 1.04 -15.51
CA ASN A 27 3.99 -0.27 -16.14
C ASN A 27 5.45 -0.76 -16.20
N LEU A 28 6.38 0.12 -16.56
CA LEU A 28 7.81 -0.22 -16.64
C LEU A 28 8.44 -0.38 -15.25
N GLY A 29 8.04 0.41 -14.27
CA GLY A 29 8.46 0.23 -12.88
C GLY A 29 7.97 -1.10 -12.29
N MET A 30 6.71 -1.46 -12.54
CA MET A 30 6.15 -2.75 -12.13
C MET A 30 6.92 -3.92 -12.75
N LEU A 31 7.21 -3.86 -14.06
CA LEU A 31 8.03 -4.88 -14.73
C LEU A 31 9.44 -4.96 -14.15
N GLY A 32 10.12 -3.82 -13.96
CA GLY A 32 11.46 -3.78 -13.36
C GLY A 32 11.50 -4.30 -11.93
N GLY A 33 10.48 -3.98 -11.13
CA GLY A 33 10.31 -4.49 -9.78
C GLY A 33 10.10 -6.01 -9.74
N ILE A 34 9.26 -6.56 -10.63
CA ILE A 34 9.06 -8.00 -10.75
C ILE A 34 10.37 -8.71 -11.12
N ILE A 35 11.10 -8.18 -12.12
CA ILE A 35 12.41 -8.73 -12.53
C ILE A 35 13.40 -8.72 -11.36
N THR A 36 13.45 -7.63 -10.60
CA THR A 36 14.35 -7.51 -9.44
C THR A 36 14.01 -8.53 -8.35
N VAL A 37 12.72 -8.76 -8.07
CA VAL A 37 12.28 -9.77 -7.10
C VAL A 37 12.66 -11.18 -7.55
N ILE A 38 12.47 -11.50 -8.83
CA ILE A 38 12.84 -12.81 -9.40
C ILE A 38 14.34 -13.02 -9.32
N LEU A 39 15.13 -12.01 -9.68
CA LEU A 39 16.59 -12.05 -9.59
C LEU A 39 17.13 -12.09 -8.16
N SER A 40 16.34 -11.66 -7.18
CA SER A 40 16.72 -11.67 -5.76
C SER A 40 16.24 -12.93 -5.03
N ASP A 41 15.52 -13.83 -5.69
CA ASP A 41 15.00 -15.07 -5.10
C ASP A 41 16.08 -16.17 -5.13
N PRO A 42 16.47 -16.75 -3.98
CA PRO A 42 17.44 -17.84 -3.93
C PRO A 42 17.01 -19.07 -4.74
N PHE A 43 15.71 -19.27 -5.00
CA PHE A 43 15.21 -20.33 -5.87
C PHE A 43 15.74 -20.22 -7.31
N PHE A 44 15.90 -19.00 -7.83
CA PHE A 44 16.43 -18.80 -9.19
C PHE A 44 17.91 -19.19 -9.26
N PHE A 45 18.71 -18.81 -8.26
CA PHE A 45 20.13 -19.17 -8.20
C PHE A 45 20.36 -20.65 -7.93
N SER A 46 19.48 -21.32 -7.18
CA SER A 46 19.59 -22.76 -6.93
C SER A 46 19.42 -23.61 -8.20
N GLN A 47 18.66 -23.14 -9.19
CA GLN A 47 18.53 -23.82 -10.49
C GLN A 47 19.82 -23.73 -11.34
N PHE A 48 20.68 -22.73 -11.07
CA PHE A 48 21.93 -22.50 -11.80
C PHE A 48 23.19 -22.90 -11.01
N ASN A 49 23.06 -23.64 -9.89
CA ASN A 49 24.17 -24.09 -9.04
C ASN A 49 25.10 -22.97 -8.54
N LEU A 50 24.62 -21.73 -8.48
CA LEU A 50 25.39 -20.58 -8.01
C LEU A 50 25.03 -20.31 -6.53
N GLN A 51 25.75 -20.92 -5.60
CA GLN A 51 25.51 -20.69 -4.16
C GLN A 51 26.13 -19.37 -3.71
N LEU A 52 25.30 -18.42 -3.26
CA LEU A 52 25.70 -17.15 -2.65
C LEU A 52 25.36 -17.20 -1.14
N PRO A 53 26.23 -17.74 -0.28
CA PRO A 53 25.87 -18.18 1.08
C PRO A 53 25.57 -17.04 2.06
N ALA A 54 26.07 -15.84 1.80
CA ALA A 54 25.96 -14.70 2.70
C ALA A 54 24.66 -13.88 2.54
N MET A 55 23.89 -14.12 1.48
CA MET A 55 22.78 -13.24 1.07
C MET A 55 21.38 -13.82 1.32
N GLU A 56 21.26 -15.11 1.63
CA GLU A 56 19.97 -15.83 1.72
C GLU A 56 19.04 -15.38 2.85
N TYR A 57 19.58 -15.08 4.04
CA TYR A 57 18.75 -14.78 5.22
C TYR A 57 18.25 -13.32 5.26
N LEU A 58 19.01 -12.38 4.72
CA LEU A 58 18.62 -10.97 4.64
C LEU A 58 17.73 -10.69 3.42
N LEU A 59 17.91 -11.38 2.29
CA LEU A 59 17.18 -11.08 1.06
C LEU A 59 15.75 -11.58 1.01
N ASN A 60 15.27 -12.55 1.79
CA ASN A 60 13.90 -13.04 1.57
C ASN A 60 12.79 -12.03 1.96
N VAL A 61 12.94 -11.29 3.07
CA VAL A 61 12.05 -10.16 3.40
C VAL A 61 12.52 -8.86 2.72
N LYS A 62 13.84 -8.70 2.50
CA LYS A 62 14.36 -7.53 1.80
C LYS A 62 14.14 -7.57 0.28
N SER A 63 13.91 -8.71 -0.35
CA SER A 63 13.80 -8.86 -1.81
C SER A 63 12.54 -8.17 -2.32
N VAL A 64 11.41 -8.37 -1.63
CA VAL A 64 10.18 -7.63 -1.92
C VAL A 64 10.39 -6.13 -1.70
N LEU A 65 11.12 -5.75 -0.64
CA LEU A 65 11.40 -4.35 -0.31
C LEU A 65 12.33 -3.69 -1.35
N TRP A 66 13.35 -4.39 -1.82
CA TRP A 66 14.28 -3.97 -2.86
C TRP A 66 13.60 -3.90 -4.22
N GLY A 67 12.78 -4.89 -4.56
CA GLY A 67 11.97 -4.87 -5.75
C GLY A 67 11.00 -3.68 -5.76
N LEU A 68 10.38 -3.37 -4.61
CA LEU A 68 9.51 -2.21 -4.47
C LEU A 68 10.30 -0.90 -4.57
N ALA A 69 11.48 -0.82 -3.96
CA ALA A 69 12.35 0.35 -4.06
C ALA A 69 12.76 0.62 -5.52
N VAL A 70 13.18 -0.41 -6.25
CA VAL A 70 13.52 -0.30 -7.68
C VAL A 70 12.31 0.11 -8.51
N ASN A 71 11.13 -0.45 -8.23
CA ASN A 71 9.88 -0.05 -8.88
C ASN A 71 9.61 1.45 -8.70
N PHE A 72 9.65 1.96 -7.47
CA PHE A 72 9.48 3.39 -7.20
C PHE A 72 10.52 4.25 -7.93
N VAL A 73 11.79 3.86 -7.92
CA VAL A 73 12.85 4.62 -8.61
C VAL A 73 12.58 4.70 -10.11
N ILE A 74 12.28 3.56 -10.75
CA ILE A 74 12.00 3.48 -12.20
C ILE A 74 10.72 4.27 -12.53
N THR A 75 9.66 4.10 -11.74
CA THR A 75 8.39 4.81 -11.95
C THR A 75 8.55 6.32 -11.78
N ILE A 76 9.31 6.80 -10.77
CA ILE A 76 9.58 8.23 -10.58
C ILE A 76 10.42 8.77 -11.74
N ALA A 77 11.51 8.09 -12.12
CA ALA A 77 12.40 8.53 -13.17
C ALA A 77 11.70 8.61 -14.54
N LEU A 78 10.98 7.55 -14.93
CA LEU A 78 10.24 7.52 -16.19
C LEU A 78 9.03 8.45 -16.19
N SER A 79 8.36 8.62 -15.04
CA SER A 79 7.31 9.62 -14.95
C SER A 79 7.89 11.01 -15.16
N PHE A 80 9.03 11.34 -14.55
CA PHE A 80 9.70 12.63 -14.75
C PHE A 80 10.05 12.89 -16.23
N ILE A 81 10.55 11.87 -16.95
CA ILE A 81 10.94 11.99 -18.36
C ILE A 81 9.73 12.04 -19.31
N THR A 82 8.71 11.22 -19.07
CA THR A 82 7.52 11.09 -19.94
C THR A 82 6.38 12.05 -19.56
N ASN A 83 6.64 13.01 -18.67
CA ASN A 83 5.62 13.92 -18.18
C ASN A 83 5.19 14.91 -19.26
N ASP A 84 3.97 14.70 -19.77
CA ASP A 84 3.27 15.68 -20.60
C ASP A 84 2.41 16.60 -19.72
N VAL A 85 2.63 17.91 -19.84
CA VAL A 85 2.03 18.96 -19.00
C VAL A 85 0.50 18.96 -19.12
N ASP A 86 -0.03 18.67 -20.32
CA ASP A 86 -1.47 18.62 -20.57
C ASP A 86 -2.12 17.39 -19.92
N SER A 87 -1.45 16.24 -19.97
CA SER A 87 -1.91 15.01 -19.31
C SER A 87 -1.96 15.15 -17.79
N ILE A 88 -1.01 15.87 -17.19
CA ILE A 88 -0.96 16.14 -15.75
C ILE A 88 -2.05 17.12 -15.37
N ARG A 89 -2.30 18.14 -16.20
CA ARG A 89 -3.36 19.13 -15.96
C ARG A 89 -4.73 18.47 -15.91
N HIS A 90 -5.03 17.59 -16.85
CA HIS A 90 -6.29 16.85 -16.86
C HIS A 90 -6.47 15.95 -15.62
N LYS A 91 -5.41 15.22 -15.22
CA LYS A 91 -5.43 14.42 -13.98
C LYS A 91 -5.60 15.27 -12.73
N LYS A 92 -4.93 16.42 -12.67
CA LYS A 92 -5.02 17.36 -11.56
C LYS A 92 -6.41 17.96 -11.45
N GLU A 93 -7.05 18.27 -12.57
CA GLU A 93 -8.44 18.72 -12.62
C GLU A 93 -9.40 17.65 -12.10
N PHE A 94 -9.20 16.39 -12.50
CA PHE A 94 -9.96 15.25 -11.97
C PHE A 94 -9.75 15.03 -10.46
N HIS A 95 -8.50 15.12 -9.97
CA HIS A 95 -8.21 15.05 -8.53
C HIS A 95 -8.78 16.24 -7.76
N ASN A 96 -8.74 17.43 -8.34
CA ASN A 96 -9.36 18.62 -7.75
C ASN A 96 -10.88 18.46 -7.66
N PHE A 97 -11.52 17.95 -8.72
CA PHE A 97 -12.94 17.60 -8.74
C PHE A 97 -13.27 16.59 -7.62
N LEU A 98 -12.57 15.45 -7.56
CA LEU A 98 -12.72 14.45 -6.50
C LEU A 98 -12.52 15.05 -5.10
N SER A 99 -11.52 15.90 -4.92
CA SER A 99 -11.27 16.55 -3.63
C SER A 99 -12.39 17.51 -3.21
N GLY A 100 -13.09 18.11 -4.18
CA GLY A 100 -14.22 19.00 -3.97
C GLY A 100 -15.46 18.28 -3.43
N TYR A 101 -15.69 17.04 -3.86
CA TYR A 101 -16.87 16.26 -3.49
C TYR A 101 -16.60 15.21 -2.39
N ALA A 102 -15.44 14.55 -2.39
CA ALA A 102 -15.09 13.48 -1.45
C ALA A 102 -14.15 13.92 -0.31
N GLY A 103 -13.89 15.23 -0.19
CA GLY A 103 -13.01 15.76 0.84
C GLY A 103 -13.64 15.68 2.24
N LEU A 104 -12.92 15.07 3.19
CA LEU A 104 -13.31 15.05 4.61
C LEU A 104 -13.67 16.46 5.13
N PRO A 105 -14.78 16.60 5.90
CA PRO A 105 -15.13 17.85 6.58
C PRO A 105 -13.93 18.42 7.35
N ARG A 106 -13.76 19.75 7.35
CA ARG A 106 -12.63 20.42 8.03
C ARG A 106 -12.47 19.97 9.49
N ASP A 107 -13.59 19.70 10.14
CA ASP A 107 -13.67 19.28 11.54
C ASP A 107 -13.01 17.92 11.82
N LYS A 108 -13.08 16.98 10.87
CA LYS A 108 -12.57 15.61 11.05
C LYS A 108 -11.18 15.37 10.46
N ARG A 109 -10.52 16.41 9.92
CA ARG A 109 -9.16 16.26 9.34
C ARG A 109 -8.11 15.86 10.36
N HIS A 110 -8.30 16.22 11.63
CA HIS A 110 -7.40 15.83 12.70
C HIS A 110 -7.32 14.31 12.91
N LEU A 111 -8.35 13.55 12.49
CA LEU A 111 -8.39 12.09 12.58
C LEU A 111 -7.57 11.39 11.48
N LYS A 112 -7.13 12.11 10.44
CA LYS A 112 -6.32 11.53 9.34
C LYS A 112 -4.99 11.01 9.84
N LEU A 113 -4.27 11.82 10.62
CA LEU A 113 -2.95 11.49 11.13
C LEU A 113 -2.96 10.28 12.08
N PRO A 114 -3.80 10.21 13.14
CA PRO A 114 -3.84 9.04 14.01
C PRO A 114 -4.32 7.78 13.28
N SER A 115 -5.22 7.92 12.31
CA SER A 115 -5.64 6.80 11.45
C SER A 115 -4.47 6.23 10.64
N TRP A 116 -3.65 7.09 10.04
CA TRP A 116 -2.46 6.67 9.30
C TRP A 116 -1.43 6.00 10.21
N ILE A 117 -1.18 6.57 11.39
CA ILE A 117 -0.28 5.99 12.39
C ILE A 117 -0.76 4.61 12.82
N ALA A 118 -2.07 4.47 13.12
CA ALA A 118 -2.65 3.18 13.49
C ALA A 118 -2.52 2.13 12.37
N CYS A 119 -2.72 2.51 11.10
CA CYS A 119 -2.48 1.64 9.95
C CYS A 119 -1.02 1.20 9.82
N ILE A 120 -0.07 2.13 9.89
CA ILE A 120 1.37 1.79 9.82
C ILE A 120 1.74 0.86 10.97
N LEU A 121 1.34 1.21 12.19
CA LEU A 121 1.66 0.43 13.38
C LEU A 121 1.11 -0.99 13.24
N TRP A 122 -0.16 -1.12 12.85
CA TRP A 122 -0.80 -2.41 12.60
C TRP A 122 -0.06 -3.22 11.52
N LEU A 123 0.33 -2.60 10.39
CA LEU A 123 1.09 -3.27 9.33
C LEU A 123 2.42 -3.81 9.84
N ILE A 124 3.17 -3.03 10.63
CA ILE A 124 4.44 -3.47 11.19
C ILE A 124 4.22 -4.70 12.06
N PHE A 125 3.26 -4.67 12.98
CA PHE A 125 3.01 -5.81 13.87
C PHE A 125 2.42 -7.05 13.17
N ALA A 126 1.52 -6.85 12.20
CA ALA A 126 0.95 -7.94 11.41
C ALA A 126 2.02 -8.66 10.57
N LEU A 127 3.03 -7.94 10.08
CA LEU A 127 4.13 -8.47 9.28
C LEU A 127 5.34 -8.96 10.10
N SER A 128 5.40 -8.63 11.39
CA SER A 128 6.53 -8.96 12.28
C SER A 128 6.55 -10.34 12.96
N PRO A 129 5.58 -11.27 12.86
CA PRO A 129 5.66 -12.54 13.62
C PRO A 129 6.94 -13.33 13.34
N THR A 130 7.48 -13.22 12.13
CA THR A 130 8.69 -13.92 11.68
C THR A 130 9.98 -13.36 12.25
N VAL A 131 9.98 -12.15 12.82
CA VAL A 131 11.20 -11.50 13.35
C VAL A 131 11.44 -11.85 14.82
N PHE A 132 10.37 -12.06 15.60
CA PHE A 132 10.47 -12.24 17.05
C PHE A 132 10.40 -13.69 17.52
N VAL A 133 9.94 -14.63 16.68
CA VAL A 133 9.93 -16.06 17.02
C VAL A 133 11.23 -16.69 16.52
N SER A 134 12.29 -16.56 17.33
CA SER A 134 13.42 -17.48 17.22
C SER A 134 12.94 -18.88 17.63
N VAL A 135 13.20 -19.87 16.78
CA VAL A 135 12.88 -21.30 16.97
C VAL A 135 13.34 -21.85 18.33
N TYR A 136 14.26 -21.16 19.01
CA TYR A 136 14.84 -21.54 20.30
C TYR A 136 13.94 -21.30 21.53
N ASP A 137 13.03 -20.32 21.52
CA ASP A 137 12.15 -20.04 22.68
C ASP A 137 10.92 -20.96 22.74
N PHE A 138 10.68 -21.73 21.68
CA PHE A 138 9.48 -22.53 21.49
C PHE A 138 9.44 -23.80 22.36
N ASN A 139 10.61 -24.33 22.72
CA ASN A 139 10.72 -25.45 23.65
C ASN A 139 10.35 -25.07 25.10
N LEU A 140 10.29 -23.77 25.42
CA LEU A 140 9.97 -23.27 26.76
C LEU A 140 8.45 -23.12 27.02
N LEU A 141 7.62 -23.10 25.96
CA LEU A 141 6.18 -22.77 26.03
C LEU A 141 5.23 -23.95 25.74
N GLY A 142 5.66 -25.19 26.00
CA GLY A 142 4.73 -26.32 26.13
C GLY A 142 4.22 -26.90 24.81
N GLY A 143 5.12 -27.22 23.88
CA GLY A 143 4.91 -28.30 22.90
C GLY A 143 3.81 -28.11 21.85
N GLY A 144 3.35 -26.87 21.59
CA GLY A 144 2.57 -26.59 20.38
C GLY A 144 3.38 -26.86 19.10
N SER A 145 2.76 -26.80 17.92
CA SER A 145 3.53 -26.73 16.67
C SER A 145 3.86 -25.26 16.35
N VAL A 146 5.05 -24.95 15.82
CA VAL A 146 5.44 -23.57 15.41
C VAL A 146 4.38 -22.96 14.47
N LEU A 147 3.75 -23.81 13.67
CA LEU A 147 2.62 -23.49 12.81
C LEU A 147 1.42 -22.94 13.60
N SER A 148 1.07 -23.51 14.76
CA SER A 148 -0.04 -23.07 15.60
C SER A 148 0.16 -21.66 16.15
N LEU A 149 1.39 -21.30 16.56
CA LEU A 149 1.67 -19.94 17.06
C LEU A 149 1.63 -18.91 15.93
N ILE A 150 2.23 -19.22 14.78
CA ILE A 150 2.19 -18.35 13.60
C ILE A 150 0.74 -18.11 13.17
N LEU A 151 -0.07 -19.18 13.09
CA LEU A 151 -1.48 -19.06 12.75
C LEU A 151 -2.27 -18.25 13.78
N GLY A 152 -2.04 -18.50 15.08
CA GLY A 152 -2.67 -17.72 16.15
C GLY A 152 -2.36 -16.22 16.02
N TRP A 153 -1.11 -15.88 15.72
CA TRP A 153 -0.71 -14.51 15.45
C TRP A 153 -1.40 -13.93 14.20
N GLN A 154 -1.41 -14.66 13.08
CA GLN A 154 -2.07 -14.22 11.84
C GLN A 154 -3.56 -13.96 12.04
N ILE A 155 -4.26 -14.82 12.80
CA ILE A 155 -5.69 -14.64 13.11
C ILE A 155 -5.90 -13.43 14.04
N LEU A 156 -5.08 -13.28 15.08
CA LEU A 156 -5.19 -12.16 16.01
C LEU A 156 -5.04 -10.81 15.29
N TRP A 157 -3.97 -10.66 14.49
CA TRP A 157 -3.74 -9.42 13.76
C TRP A 157 -4.70 -9.23 12.58
N GLY A 158 -5.19 -10.31 11.99
CA GLY A 158 -6.27 -10.28 11.00
C GLY A 158 -7.57 -9.69 11.58
N LEU A 159 -8.00 -10.15 12.76
CA LEU A 159 -9.17 -9.61 13.46
C LEU A 159 -8.98 -8.16 13.90
N LEU A 160 -7.76 -7.81 14.34
CA LEU A 160 -7.41 -6.42 14.67
C LEU A 160 -7.47 -5.53 13.42
N GLY A 161 -7.08 -6.04 12.26
CA GLY A 161 -7.18 -5.33 10.98
C GLY A 161 -8.62 -5.06 10.56
N ILE A 162 -9.52 -6.03 10.74
CA ILE A 162 -10.96 -5.85 10.49
C ILE A 162 -11.53 -4.78 11.44
N SER A 163 -11.13 -4.81 12.71
CA SER A 163 -11.55 -3.81 13.71
C SER A 163 -11.04 -2.41 13.36
N LEU A 164 -9.82 -2.31 12.83
CA LEU A 164 -9.24 -1.06 12.35
C LEU A 164 -9.99 -0.53 11.11
N LEU A 165 -10.34 -1.39 10.15
CA LEU A 165 -11.16 -1.01 9.00
C LEU A 165 -12.53 -0.48 9.43
N TRP A 166 -13.16 -1.13 10.40
CA TRP A 166 -14.42 -0.67 10.99
C TRP A 166 -14.26 0.70 11.67
N TYR A 167 -13.19 0.91 12.44
CA TYR A 167 -12.86 2.20 13.04
C TYR A 167 -12.69 3.30 11.98
N LEU A 168 -11.96 3.01 10.89
CA LEU A 168 -11.75 3.94 9.78
C LEU A 168 -13.06 4.28 9.07
N ALA A 169 -13.90 3.28 8.80
CA ALA A 169 -15.19 3.50 8.13
C ALA A 169 -16.10 4.42 8.94
N LYS A 170 -16.17 4.24 10.27
CA LYS A 170 -17.03 5.02 11.16
C LYS A 170 -16.49 6.42 11.43
N ASN A 171 -15.19 6.56 11.69
CA ASN A 171 -14.61 7.84 12.14
C ASN A 171 -14.09 8.71 10.99
N VAL A 172 -13.66 8.10 9.88
CA VAL A 172 -13.10 8.81 8.71
C VAL A 172 -14.15 8.95 7.59
N GLU A 173 -15.38 8.46 7.80
CA GLU A 173 -16.51 8.59 6.86
C GLU A 173 -16.21 8.09 5.43
N LEU A 174 -15.22 7.20 5.27
CA LEU A 174 -14.76 6.70 3.96
C LEU A 174 -15.84 5.94 3.18
N ALA A 175 -16.92 5.51 3.86
CA ALA A 175 -18.05 4.80 3.29
C ALA A 175 -19.34 5.64 3.21
N TYR A 176 -19.33 6.91 3.62
CA TYR A 176 -20.53 7.77 3.59
C TYR A 176 -20.62 8.56 2.29
N TYR A 177 -21.84 8.62 1.73
CA TYR A 177 -22.13 9.38 0.53
C TYR A 177 -21.86 10.88 0.74
N PRO A 178 -21.23 11.59 -0.21
CA PRO A 178 -20.84 12.97 -0.02
C PRO A 178 -22.07 13.89 0.03
N TYR A 179 -22.54 14.23 1.23
CA TYR A 179 -23.69 15.13 1.46
C TYR A 179 -23.49 16.56 0.86
N LYS A 180 -22.25 16.90 0.51
CA LYS A 180 -21.88 18.22 -0.01
C LYS A 180 -22.21 18.40 -1.49
N SER A 181 -22.25 17.32 -2.29
CA SER A 181 -22.57 17.39 -3.73
C SER A 181 -24.02 17.77 -3.97
N GLU A 182 -24.93 17.23 -3.14
CA GLU A 182 -26.38 17.45 -3.26
C GLU A 182 -26.77 18.90 -2.97
N ARG A 183 -26.20 19.53 -1.92
CA ARG A 183 -26.52 20.93 -1.59
C ARG A 183 -26.01 21.94 -2.63
N VAL A 184 -24.90 21.66 -3.31
CA VAL A 184 -24.40 22.52 -4.39
C VAL A 184 -25.25 22.34 -5.64
N ALA A 185 -25.57 21.10 -6.02
CA ALA A 185 -26.47 20.82 -7.14
C ALA A 185 -27.90 21.37 -6.92
N LEU A 186 -28.41 21.30 -5.69
CA LEU A 186 -29.70 21.89 -5.32
C LEU A 186 -29.65 23.43 -5.32
N ARG A 187 -28.57 24.04 -4.82
CA ARG A 187 -28.41 25.50 -4.87
C ARG A 187 -28.32 26.00 -6.31
N ASP A 188 -27.55 25.34 -7.17
CA ASP A 188 -27.39 25.73 -8.58
C ASP A 188 -28.69 25.54 -9.37
N SER A 189 -29.49 24.51 -9.07
CA SER A 189 -30.80 24.31 -9.69
C SER A 189 -31.88 25.28 -9.19
N LEU A 190 -31.75 25.79 -7.95
CA LEU A 190 -32.60 26.86 -7.42
C LEU A 190 -32.24 28.22 -8.02
N LEU A 191 -30.95 28.55 -8.15
CA LEU A 191 -30.48 29.80 -8.75
C LEU A 191 -30.76 29.91 -10.25
N LYS A 192 -30.93 28.78 -10.96
CA LYS A 192 -31.25 28.75 -12.39
C LYS A 192 -32.76 28.87 -12.66
N LYS A 193 -33.59 28.88 -11.60
CA LYS A 193 -35.05 28.99 -11.66
C LYS A 193 -35.56 30.41 -11.37
N GLU A 194 -34.69 31.30 -10.87
CA GLU A 194 -34.92 32.74 -10.77
C GLU A 194 -34.37 33.45 -12.02
#